data_AF-A0A7X1W754-F1
#
_entry.id   AF-A0A7X1W754-F1
#
_cell.length_a   1.000
_cell.length_b   1.000
_cell.length_c   1.000
_cell.angle_alpha   90.00
_cell.angle_beta   90.00
_cell.angle_gamma   90.00
#
_symmetry.space_group_name_H-M   'P 1'
#
loop_
_entity.id
_entity.type
_entity.pdbx_description
1 polymer ?
#
loop_
_entity_poly.entity_id
_entity_poly.type
_entity_poly.pdbx_seq_one_letter_code
_entity_poly.pdbx_strand_id
1 'polypeptide(L)'
;MKTKPTLLELLRKQPEMYLRDLPETIRIPALDGNRPDEVVRRLEDATIDDVAFAIQGLESETRVIHRRLSGLRDLYEMARKRGALGMTTVADAFASISTEEAGK
;
A
#
# COMPACT_ATOMS: atom_id res chain seq x y z
N MET A 1 -34.48 0.87 -21.89
CA MET A 1 -33.84 2.20 -22.07
C MET A 1 -32.36 2.04 -21.76
N LYS A 2 -31.44 2.47 -22.64
CA LYS A 2 -30.01 2.45 -22.29
C LYS A 2 -29.72 3.63 -21.37
N THR A 3 -29.32 3.36 -20.13
CA THR A 3 -28.91 4.39 -19.17
C THR A 3 -27.66 5.10 -19.70
N LYS A 4 -27.61 6.43 -19.57
CA LYS A 4 -26.40 7.18 -19.95
C LYS A 4 -25.23 6.74 -19.06
N PRO A 5 -24.02 6.57 -19.61
CA PRO A 5 -22.85 6.24 -18.81
C PRO A 5 -22.53 7.38 -17.84
N THR A 6 -22.14 7.02 -16.62
CA THR A 6 -21.64 7.91 -15.59
C THR A 6 -20.27 8.49 -15.97
N LEU A 7 -19.87 9.60 -15.34
CA LEU A 7 -18.54 10.18 -15.54
C LEU A 7 -17.43 9.16 -15.25
N LEU A 8 -17.55 8.42 -14.15
CA LEU A 8 -16.56 7.41 -13.76
C LEU A 8 -16.44 6.28 -14.79
N GLU A 9 -17.55 5.83 -15.38
CA GLU A 9 -17.53 4.85 -16.47
C GLU A 9 -16.86 5.38 -17.74
N LEU A 10 -16.99 6.68 -18.01
CA LEU A 10 -16.30 7.33 -19.14
C LEU A 10 -14.79 7.48 -18.86
N LEU A 11 -14.41 7.81 -17.63
CA LEU A 11 -13.01 7.91 -17.19
C LEU A 11 -12.30 6.54 -17.23
N ARG A 12 -12.95 5.48 -16.75
CA ARG A 12 -12.40 4.11 -16.79
C ARG A 12 -12.17 3.56 -18.20
N LYS A 13 -12.80 4.16 -19.22
CA LYS A 13 -12.65 3.80 -20.63
C LYS A 13 -11.55 4.59 -21.36
N GLN A 14 -10.95 5.57 -20.72
CA GLN A 14 -9.85 6.34 -21.29
C GLN A 14 -8.60 5.42 -21.48
N PRO A 15 -7.71 5.76 -22.42
CA PRO A 15 -6.60 4.87 -22.82
C PRO A 15 -5.51 4.70 -21.75
N GLU A 16 -5.45 5.56 -20.73
CA GLU A 16 -4.44 5.49 -19.68
C GLU A 16 -4.59 4.20 -18.85
N MET A 17 -3.47 3.46 -18.75
CA MET A 17 -3.42 2.08 -18.27
C MET A 17 -4.15 1.80 -16.96
N TYR A 18 -4.11 2.74 -16.01
CA TYR A 18 -4.62 2.55 -14.65
C TYR A 18 -5.97 3.24 -14.41
N LEU A 19 -6.52 3.99 -15.37
CA LEU A 19 -7.81 4.65 -15.17
C LEU A 19 -8.97 3.67 -15.04
N ARG A 20 -8.85 2.48 -15.62
CA ARG A 20 -9.81 1.38 -15.47
C ARG A 20 -10.01 0.95 -14.01
N ASP A 21 -9.00 1.16 -13.18
CA ASP A 21 -8.95 0.75 -11.77
C ASP A 21 -9.31 1.90 -10.81
N LEU A 22 -9.75 3.06 -11.34
CA LEU A 22 -10.18 4.19 -10.51
C LEU A 22 -11.28 3.76 -9.53
N PRO A 23 -11.16 4.09 -8.23
CA PRO A 23 -12.16 3.73 -7.25
C PRO A 23 -13.40 4.63 -7.34
N GLU A 24 -14.51 4.17 -6.79
CA GLU A 24 -15.74 4.99 -6.69
C GLU A 24 -15.60 6.10 -5.64
N THR A 25 -14.78 5.86 -4.61
CA THR A 25 -14.49 6.79 -3.53
C THR A 25 -12.99 6.85 -3.27
N ILE A 26 -12.52 8.00 -2.80
CA ILE A 26 -11.16 8.21 -2.33
C ILE A 26 -11.16 8.51 -0.84
N ARG A 27 -10.14 8.02 -0.14
CA ARG A 27 -9.86 8.36 1.26
C ARG A 27 -8.85 9.50 1.27
N ILE A 28 -9.23 10.61 1.89
CA ILE A 28 -8.37 11.78 2.09
C ILE A 28 -7.92 11.75 3.56
N PRO A 29 -6.62 11.57 3.83
CA PRO A 29 -6.12 11.45 5.20
C PRO A 29 -6.30 12.77 5.97
N ALA A 30 -6.32 12.67 7.30
CA ALA A 30 -6.11 13.83 8.15
C ALA A 30 -4.70 14.39 7.90
N LEU A 31 -4.59 15.72 7.83
CA LEU A 31 -3.35 16.43 7.57
C LEU A 31 -3.13 17.43 8.70
N ASP A 32 -2.04 17.25 9.43
CA ASP A 32 -1.67 18.13 10.54
C ASP A 32 -1.67 19.60 10.08
N GLY A 33 -2.51 20.42 10.71
CA GLY A 33 -2.65 21.85 10.44
C GLY A 33 -3.55 22.25 9.26
N ASN A 34 -3.90 21.33 8.35
CA ASN A 34 -4.68 21.64 7.14
C ASN A 34 -6.06 20.96 7.10
N ARG A 35 -6.19 19.75 7.66
CA ARG A 35 -7.47 19.02 7.74
C ARG A 35 -7.50 18.13 8.98
N PRO A 36 -8.36 18.42 9.97
CA PRO A 36 -8.36 17.70 11.24
C PRO A 36 -8.83 16.26 11.11
N ASP A 37 -9.77 15.99 10.19
CA ASP A 37 -10.42 14.70 10.06
C ASP A 37 -10.14 14.03 8.71
N GLU A 38 -10.02 12.70 8.77
CA GLU A 38 -10.08 11.86 7.59
C GLU A 38 -11.47 11.93 6.95
N VAL A 39 -11.51 12.00 5.62
CA VAL A 39 -12.77 12.05 4.88
C VAL A 39 -12.74 11.06 3.72
N VAL A 40 -13.81 10.29 3.58
CA VAL A 40 -14.08 9.50 2.37
C VAL A 40 -15.02 10.29 1.47
N ARG A 41 -14.67 10.44 0.20
CA ARG A 41 -15.45 11.20 -0.77
C ARG A 41 -15.64 10.41 -2.06
N ARG A 42 -16.78 10.55 -2.72
CA ARG A 42 -16.98 10.06 -4.09
C ARG A 42 -15.97 10.75 -5.02
N LEU A 43 -15.36 9.98 -5.92
CA LEU A 43 -14.31 10.51 -6.80
C LEU A 43 -14.83 11.65 -7.70
N GLU A 44 -16.10 11.58 -8.12
CA GLU A 44 -16.74 12.61 -8.95
C GLU A 44 -16.98 13.93 -8.21
N ASP A 45 -17.05 13.90 -6.88
CA ASP A 45 -17.27 15.08 -6.04
C ASP A 45 -15.94 15.65 -5.50
N ALA A 46 -14.82 14.98 -5.78
CA ALA A 46 -13.51 15.35 -5.26
C ALA A 46 -12.87 16.51 -6.02
N THR A 47 -12.21 17.39 -5.26
CA THR A 47 -11.30 18.37 -5.86
C THR A 47 -10.01 17.69 -6.29
N ILE A 48 -9.24 18.35 -7.16
CA ILE A 48 -7.92 17.82 -7.55
C ILE A 48 -6.96 17.80 -6.34
N ASP A 49 -7.10 18.74 -5.41
CA ASP A 49 -6.35 18.72 -4.15
C ASP A 49 -6.73 17.51 -3.28
N ASP A 50 -8.03 17.17 -3.19
CA ASP A 50 -8.48 15.95 -2.49
C ASP A 50 -7.83 14.70 -3.12
N VAL A 51 -7.70 14.64 -4.46
CA VAL A 51 -7.00 13.55 -5.15
C VAL A 51 -5.51 13.55 -4.81
N ALA A 52 -4.85 14.71 -4.79
CA ALA A 52 -3.44 14.82 -4.42
C ALA A 52 -3.17 14.32 -2.99
N PHE A 53 -4.05 14.65 -2.04
CA PHE A 53 -3.95 14.16 -0.67
C PHE A 53 -4.26 12.67 -0.55
N ALA A 54 -5.22 12.15 -1.31
CA ALA A 54 -5.48 10.71 -1.36
C ALA A 54 -4.27 9.94 -1.91
N ILE A 55 -3.57 10.48 -2.92
CA ILE A 55 -2.31 9.91 -3.43
C ILE A 55 -1.25 9.86 -2.32
N GLN A 56 -1.05 10.95 -1.58
CA GLN A 56 -0.09 10.97 -0.45
C GLN A 56 -0.42 9.92 0.63
N GLY A 57 -1.70 9.75 0.95
CA GLY A 57 -2.16 8.71 1.87
C GLY A 57 -1.80 7.30 1.37
N LEU A 58 -2.15 6.99 0.12
CA LEU A 58 -1.86 5.70 -0.51
C LEU A 58 -0.35 5.43 -0.63
N GLU A 59 0.46 6.44 -0.93
CA GLU A 59 1.92 6.31 -0.93
C GLU A 59 2.45 5.96 0.47
N SER A 60 1.93 6.61 1.51
CA SER A 60 2.32 6.32 2.90
C SER A 60 1.99 4.87 3.29
N GLU A 61 0.79 4.41 2.96
CA GLU A 61 0.35 3.02 3.16
C GLU A 61 1.24 2.05 2.37
N THR A 62 1.52 2.36 1.11
CA THR A 62 2.40 1.56 0.25
C THR A 62 3.80 1.44 0.84
N ARG A 63 4.37 2.52 1.37
CA ARG A 63 5.68 2.49 2.03
C ARG A 63 5.68 1.56 3.26
N VAL A 64 4.60 1.56 4.05
CA VAL A 64 4.46 0.65 5.20
C VAL A 64 4.38 -0.81 4.74
N ILE A 65 3.55 -1.11 3.75
CA ILE A 65 3.41 -2.46 3.19
C ILE A 65 4.73 -2.92 2.59
N HIS A 66 5.40 -2.06 1.81
CA HIS A 66 6.69 -2.36 1.20
C HIS A 66 7.76 -2.68 2.25
N ARG A 67 7.88 -1.88 3.32
CA ARG A 67 8.84 -2.16 4.41
C ARG A 67 8.58 -3.51 5.07
N ARG A 68 7.32 -3.85 5.33
CA ARG A 68 6.94 -5.16 5.90
C ARG A 68 7.29 -6.30 4.95
N LEU A 69 6.97 -6.16 3.66
CA LEU A 69 7.31 -7.14 2.64
C LEU A 69 8.83 -7.35 2.52
N SER A 70 9.60 -6.25 2.45
CA SER A 70 11.06 -6.29 2.42
C SER A 70 11.62 -7.00 3.65
N GLY A 71 11.15 -6.66 4.85
CA GLY A 71 11.58 -7.34 6.07
C GLY A 71 11.32 -8.85 6.05
N LEU A 72 10.19 -9.29 5.49
CA LEU A 72 9.90 -10.72 5.32
C LEU A 72 10.80 -11.38 4.27
N ARG A 73 11.15 -10.68 3.18
CA ARG A 73 12.11 -11.17 2.18
C ARG A 73 13.50 -11.33 2.78
N ASP A 74 13.96 -10.32 3.51
CA ASP A 74 15.27 -10.33 4.16
C ASP A 74 15.34 -11.47 5.19
N LEU A 75 14.30 -11.62 6.04
CA LEU A 75 14.18 -12.73 6.99
C LEU A 75 14.24 -14.08 6.28
N TYR A 76 13.49 -14.24 5.18
CA TYR A 76 13.47 -15.47 4.40
C TYR A 76 14.86 -15.81 3.83
N GLU A 77 15.54 -14.84 3.22
CA GLU A 77 16.89 -15.04 2.69
C GLU A 77 17.89 -15.38 3.79
N MET A 78 17.81 -14.70 4.93
CA MET A 78 18.63 -14.98 6.11
C MET A 78 18.41 -16.40 6.64
N ALA A 79 17.17 -16.89 6.65
CA ALA A 79 16.84 -18.25 7.06
C ALA A 79 17.43 -19.28 6.07
N ARG A 80 17.28 -19.03 4.75
CA ARG A 80 17.83 -19.90 3.71
C ARG A 80 19.36 -19.98 3.76
N LYS A 81 20.04 -18.85 4.00
CA LYS A 81 21.50 -18.81 4.20
C LYS A 81 21.96 -19.65 5.40
N ARG A 82 21.10 -19.82 6.41
CA ARG A 82 21.33 -20.69 7.58
C ARG A 82 20.90 -22.15 7.34
N GLY A 83 20.48 -22.52 6.13
CA GLY A 83 20.10 -23.89 5.77
C GLY A 83 18.64 -24.25 6.10
N ALA A 84 17.79 -23.27 6.42
CA ALA A 84 16.38 -23.53 6.73
C ALA A 84 15.63 -24.13 5.53
N LEU A 85 14.83 -25.16 5.81
CA LEU A 85 13.94 -25.83 4.85
C LEU A 85 12.52 -25.28 5.00
N GLY A 86 11.62 -25.64 4.07
CA GLY A 86 10.25 -25.08 4.05
C GLY A 86 9.42 -25.38 5.30
N MET A 87 9.76 -26.42 6.06
CA MET A 87 9.12 -26.79 7.32
C MET A 87 9.86 -26.25 8.56
N THR A 88 11.05 -25.66 8.39
CA THR A 88 11.84 -25.12 9.49
C THR A 88 11.17 -23.85 10.02
N THR A 89 10.95 -23.78 11.33
CA THR A 89 10.37 -22.57 11.95
C THR A 89 11.39 -21.44 12.01
N VAL A 90 10.93 -20.19 12.13
CA VAL A 90 11.84 -19.04 12.35
C VAL A 90 12.61 -19.21 13.66
N ALA A 91 12.01 -19.75 14.71
CA ALA A 91 12.71 -19.99 15.97
C ALA A 91 13.89 -20.96 15.77
N ASP A 92 13.68 -22.07 15.05
CA ASP A 92 14.73 -23.06 14.79
C ASP A 92 15.82 -22.51 13.85
N ALA A 93 15.42 -21.82 12.78
CA ALA A 93 16.35 -21.27 11.79
C ALA A 93 17.32 -20.23 12.38
N PHE A 94 16.94 -19.61 13.49
CA PHE A 94 17.70 -18.55 14.16
C PHE A 94 18.04 -18.89 15.61
N ALA A 95 17.96 -20.16 16.02
CA ALA A 95 18.24 -20.58 17.40
C ALA A 95 19.66 -20.23 17.88
N SER A 96 20.61 -20.08 16.94
CA SER A 96 22.01 -19.71 17.20
C SER A 96 22.32 -18.23 16.98
N ILE A 97 21.32 -17.37 16.73
CA ILE A 97 21.56 -15.95 16.46
C ILE A 97 22.20 -15.30 17.69
N SER A 98 23.38 -14.70 17.50
CA SER A 98 24.14 -14.07 18.58
C SER A 98 23.97 -12.55 18.58
N THR A 99 24.20 -11.90 19.73
CA THR A 99 24.09 -10.44 19.88
C THR A 99 25.01 -9.66 18.94
N GLU A 100 26.14 -10.25 18.53
CA GLU A 100 27.08 -9.66 17.56
C GLU A 100 26.53 -9.62 16.12
N GLU A 101 25.61 -10.53 15.76
CA GLU A 101 24.93 -10.53 14.46
C GLU A 101 23.76 -9.52 14.42
N ALA A 102 23.26 -9.07 15.57
CA ALA A 102 22.12 -8.16 15.67
C ALA A 102 22.49 -6.67 15.49
N GLY A 103 23.79 -6.33 15.49
CA GLY A 103 24.30 -4.95 15.50
C GLY A 103 25.03 -4.51 14.23
N LYS A 104 25.02 -5.32 13.16
CA LYS A 104 25.71 -5.04 11.90
C LYS A 104 24.71 -4.79 10.78
#